data_AF-F2CBD6-F1
#
_entry.id   AF-F2CBD6-F1
#
_cell.length_a   1.000
_cell.length_b   1.000
_cell.length_c   1.000
_cell.angle_alpha   90.00
_cell.angle_beta   90.00
_cell.angle_gamma   90.00
#
_symmetry.space_group_name_H-M   'P 1'
#
loop_
_entity.id
_entity.type
_entity.pdbx_description
1 polymer ?
#
loop_
_entity_poly.entity_id
_entity_poly.type
_entity_poly.pdbx_seq_one_letter_code
_entity_poly.pdbx_strand_id
1 'polypeptide(L)'
;MVGGALAIDKLSVENALKELKKEQERTAIRAVIAAKKLVIAQEGIELQDWFNGHAEKMKSFAATVLVADLKGGFTGKAAEAAESALQSVPQPNLTSPIIGG
;
A
#
# COMPACT_ATOMS: atom_id res chain seq x y z
N MET A 1 43.18 -2.71 -50.66
CA MET A 1 41.90 -2.15 -50.17
C MET A 1 41.18 -3.07 -49.15
N VAL A 2 41.88 -3.93 -48.38
CA VAL A 2 41.23 -4.88 -47.45
C VAL A 2 41.16 -4.36 -46.00
N GLY A 3 42.05 -3.44 -45.60
CA GLY A 3 42.10 -2.91 -44.23
C GLY A 3 40.93 -2.02 -43.81
N GLY A 4 40.24 -1.36 -44.76
CA GLY A 4 39.10 -0.49 -44.45
C GLY A 4 37.81 -1.25 -44.10
N ALA A 5 37.56 -2.38 -44.74
CA ALA A 5 36.35 -3.18 -44.50
C ALA A 5 36.39 -3.91 -43.14
N LEU A 6 37.56 -4.45 -42.75
CA LEU A 6 37.77 -5.08 -41.44
C LEU A 6 37.63 -4.09 -40.26
N ALA A 7 38.03 -2.83 -40.46
CA ALA A 7 37.91 -1.80 -39.44
C ALA A 7 36.45 -1.36 -39.22
N ILE A 8 35.65 -1.28 -40.28
CA ILE A 8 34.21 -0.96 -40.22
C ILE A 8 33.43 -2.08 -39.50
N ASP A 9 33.78 -3.34 -39.76
CA ASP A 9 33.12 -4.50 -39.14
C ASP A 9 33.39 -4.57 -37.63
N LYS A 10 34.64 -4.31 -37.21
CA LYS A 10 35.00 -4.22 -35.79
C LYS A 10 34.24 -3.11 -35.06
N LEU A 11 34.13 -1.93 -35.67
CA LEU A 11 33.39 -0.79 -35.10
C LEU A 11 31.88 -1.10 -34.98
N SER A 12 31.31 -1.80 -35.97
CA SER A 12 29.92 -2.26 -35.93
C SER A 12 29.65 -3.21 -34.77
N VAL A 13 30.53 -4.19 -34.56
CA VAL A 13 30.44 -5.14 -33.45
C VAL A 13 30.58 -4.43 -32.10
N GLU A 14 31.53 -3.51 -31.96
CA GLU A 14 31.71 -2.72 -30.73
C GLU A 14 30.48 -1.88 -30.39
N ASN A 15 29.85 -1.26 -31.40
CA ASN A 15 28.60 -0.51 -31.22
C ASN A 15 27.44 -1.42 -30.83
N ALA A 16 27.29 -2.59 -31.46
CA ALA A 16 26.26 -3.55 -31.13
C ALA A 16 26.39 -4.06 -29.68
N LEU A 17 27.62 -4.36 -29.24
CA LEU A 17 27.89 -4.75 -27.85
C LEU A 17 27.57 -3.62 -26.87
N LYS A 18 27.87 -2.37 -27.22
CA LYS A 18 27.54 -1.20 -26.41
C LYS A 18 26.02 -1.03 -26.25
N GLU A 19 25.26 -1.17 -27.32
CA GLU A 19 23.80 -1.09 -27.26
C GLU A 19 23.20 -2.26 -26.47
N LEU A 20 23.73 -3.47 -26.61
CA LEU A 20 23.29 -4.62 -25.83
C LEU A 20 23.51 -4.40 -24.32
N LYS A 21 24.67 -3.87 -23.92
CA LYS A 21 24.94 -3.52 -22.52
C LYS A 21 23.96 -2.47 -21.98
N LYS A 22 23.66 -1.43 -22.76
CA LYS A 22 22.66 -0.42 -22.38
C LYS A 22 21.27 -1.04 -22.18
N GLU A 23 20.85 -1.97 -23.04
CA GLU A 23 19.55 -2.61 -22.90
C GLU A 23 19.51 -3.57 -21.71
N GLN A 24 20.62 -4.26 -21.40
CA GLN A 24 20.76 -5.02 -20.16
C GLN A 24 20.62 -4.13 -18.93
N GLU A 25 21.29 -2.98 -18.90
CA GLU A 25 21.17 -2.00 -17.82
C GLU A 25 19.73 -1.50 -17.66
N ARG A 26 19.06 -1.14 -18.76
CA ARG A 26 17.64 -0.72 -18.74
C ARG A 26 16.73 -1.81 -18.19
N THR A 27 16.95 -3.05 -18.60
CA THR A 27 16.18 -4.20 -18.12
C THR A 27 16.39 -4.41 -16.63
N ALA A 28 17.64 -4.34 -16.17
CA ALA A 28 17.97 -4.43 -14.74
C ALA A 28 17.28 -3.31 -13.93
N ILE A 29 17.32 -2.06 -14.41
CA ILE A 29 16.65 -0.92 -13.76
C ILE A 29 15.14 -1.14 -13.68
N ARG A 30 14.50 -1.57 -14.77
CA ARG A 30 13.07 -1.86 -14.81
C ARG A 30 12.69 -2.98 -13.83
N ALA A 31 13.51 -4.03 -13.75
CA ALA A 31 13.29 -5.13 -12.82
C ALA A 31 13.37 -4.65 -11.35
N VAL A 32 14.35 -3.80 -11.02
CA VAL A 32 14.45 -3.21 -9.67
C VAL A 32 13.25 -2.33 -9.36
N ILE A 33 12.81 -1.47 -10.29
CA ILE A 33 11.62 -0.63 -10.10
C ILE A 33 10.38 -1.50 -9.87
N ALA A 34 10.18 -2.54 -10.68
CA ALA A 34 9.06 -3.45 -10.54
C ALA A 34 9.07 -4.16 -9.17
N ALA A 35 10.22 -4.66 -8.74
CA ALA A 35 10.37 -5.26 -7.42
C ALA A 35 10.02 -4.28 -6.29
N LYS A 36 10.46 -3.01 -6.39
CA LYS A 36 10.13 -1.98 -5.39
C LYS A 36 8.64 -1.63 -5.36
N LYS A 37 7.98 -1.57 -6.52
CA LYS A 37 6.52 -1.39 -6.60
C LYS A 37 5.76 -2.51 -5.89
N LEU A 38 6.20 -3.76 -6.06
CA LEU A 38 5.60 -4.90 -5.36
C LEU A 38 5.74 -4.81 -3.85
N VAL A 39 6.91 -4.36 -3.35
CA VAL A 39 7.12 -4.14 -1.91
C VAL A 39 6.16 -3.06 -1.37
N ILE A 40 6.04 -1.93 -2.07
CA ILE A 40 5.12 -0.85 -1.66
C ILE A 40 3.66 -1.33 -1.67
N ALA A 41 3.27 -2.11 -2.67
CA ALA A 41 1.93 -2.68 -2.74
C ALA A 41 1.65 -3.63 -1.55
N GLN A 42 2.63 -4.44 -1.17
CA GLN A 42 2.55 -5.33 -0.02
C GLN A 42 2.41 -4.55 1.29
N GLU A 43 3.21 -3.50 1.49
CA GLU A 43 3.09 -2.59 2.65
C GLU A 43 1.70 -1.92 2.68
N GLY A 44 1.14 -1.57 1.52
CA GLY A 44 -0.20 -1.02 1.40
C GLY A 44 -1.29 -1.97 1.88
N ILE A 45 -1.17 -3.27 1.57
CA ILE A 45 -2.07 -4.33 2.04
C ILE A 45 -1.96 -4.50 3.56
N GLU A 46 -0.75 -4.62 4.09
CA GLU A 46 -0.51 -4.77 5.53
C GLU A 46 -1.05 -3.58 6.32
N LEU A 47 -0.89 -2.36 5.79
CA LEU A 47 -1.43 -1.16 6.40
C LEU A 47 -2.96 -1.11 6.33
N GLN A 48 -3.56 -1.61 5.24
CA GLN A 48 -5.02 -1.72 5.15
C GLN A 48 -5.57 -2.70 6.18
N ASP A 49 -4.91 -3.84 6.42
CA ASP A 49 -5.31 -4.79 7.46
C ASP A 49 -5.19 -4.18 8.86
N TRP A 50 -4.12 -3.41 9.11
CA TRP A 50 -3.98 -2.66 10.36
C TRP A 50 -5.13 -1.66 10.56
N PHE A 51 -5.52 -0.93 9.51
CA PHE A 51 -6.66 0.00 9.55
C PHE A 51 -7.99 -0.70 9.78
N ASN A 52 -8.24 -1.85 9.15
CA ASN A 52 -9.44 -2.66 9.37
C ASN A 52 -9.54 -3.09 10.84
N GLY A 53 -8.43 -3.54 11.42
CA GLY A 53 -8.37 -3.89 12.84
C GLY A 53 -8.60 -2.69 13.77
N HIS A 54 -8.10 -1.51 13.41
CA HIS A 54 -8.35 -0.30 14.19
C HIS A 54 -9.80 0.17 14.09
N ALA A 55 -10.40 0.09 12.91
CA ALA A 55 -11.81 0.42 12.71
C ALA A 55 -12.73 -0.48 13.55
N GLU A 56 -12.44 -1.78 13.63
CA GLU A 56 -13.19 -2.70 14.49
C GLU A 56 -13.01 -2.37 15.97
N LYS A 57 -11.79 -2.02 16.40
CA LYS A 57 -11.53 -1.56 17.78
C LYS A 57 -12.33 -0.30 18.13
N MET A 58 -12.42 0.67 17.21
CA MET A 58 -13.20 1.89 17.43
C MET A 58 -14.71 1.59 17.59
N LYS A 59 -15.26 0.74 16.72
CA LYS A 59 -16.65 0.26 16.83
C LYS A 59 -16.88 -0.45 18.15
N SER A 60 -16.01 -1.40 18.51
CA SER A 60 -16.12 -2.14 19.76
C SER A 60 -16.02 -1.22 20.97
N PHE A 61 -15.11 -0.24 20.95
CA PHE A 61 -14.96 0.72 22.03
C PHE A 61 -16.24 1.52 22.27
N ALA A 62 -16.88 2.00 21.20
CA ALA A 62 -18.15 2.71 21.29
C ALA A 62 -19.26 1.81 21.86
N ALA A 63 -19.37 0.58 21.36
CA ALA A 63 -20.46 -0.34 21.73
C ALA A 63 -20.32 -0.95 23.13
N THR A 64 -19.10 -1.05 23.69
CA THR A 64 -18.87 -1.72 24.98
C THR A 64 -18.31 -0.80 26.04
N VAL A 65 -17.10 -0.27 25.82
CA VAL A 65 -16.36 0.51 26.83
C VAL A 65 -17.09 1.80 27.14
N LEU A 66 -17.45 2.57 26.11
CA LEU A 66 -18.10 3.86 26.29
C LEU A 66 -19.51 3.71 26.88
N VAL A 67 -20.25 2.65 26.51
CA VAL A 67 -21.55 2.34 27.14
C VAL A 67 -21.38 2.06 28.64
N ALA A 68 -20.38 1.26 29.01
CA ALA A 68 -20.09 0.94 30.40
C ALA A 68 -19.66 2.18 31.19
N ASP A 69 -18.79 3.01 30.62
CA ASP A 69 -18.27 4.24 31.26
C ASP A 69 -19.36 5.29 31.49
N LEU A 70 -20.36 5.34 30.60
CA LEU A 70 -21.49 6.27 30.71
C LEU A 70 -22.66 5.71 31.54
N LYS A 71 -22.55 4.47 32.04
CA LYS A 71 -23.58 3.84 32.84
C LYS A 71 -23.86 4.65 34.11
N GLY A 72 -25.11 5.03 34.31
CA GLY A 72 -25.52 5.87 35.44
C GLY A 72 -25.33 7.37 35.24
N GLY A 73 -24.68 7.81 34.15
CA GLY A 73 -24.65 9.22 33.74
C GLY A 73 -25.98 9.72 33.18
N PHE A 74 -26.82 8.80 32.69
CA PHE A 74 -28.19 9.04 32.24
C PHE A 74 -29.16 8.13 33.00
N THR A 75 -30.45 8.48 32.97
CA THR A 75 -31.53 7.68 33.58
C THR A 75 -32.73 7.55 32.66
N GLY A 76 -33.56 6.52 32.89
CA GLY A 76 -34.77 6.25 32.13
C GLY A 76 -34.53 6.17 30.62
N LYS A 77 -35.44 6.75 29.83
CA LYS A 77 -35.39 6.73 28.36
C LYS A 77 -34.12 7.36 27.78
N ALA A 78 -33.48 8.30 28.49
CA ALA A 78 -32.23 8.89 28.02
C ALA A 78 -31.07 7.88 28.07
N ALA A 79 -31.04 7.02 29.09
CA ALA A 79 -30.04 5.96 29.19
C ALA A 79 -30.23 4.91 28.08
N GLU A 80 -31.48 4.50 27.84
CA GLU A 80 -31.83 3.56 26.76
C GLU A 80 -31.44 4.12 25.38
N ALA A 81 -31.73 5.40 25.13
CA ALA A 81 -31.38 6.07 23.88
C ALA A 81 -29.86 6.18 23.70
N ALA A 82 -29.11 6.52 24.75
CA ALA A 82 -27.65 6.63 24.70
C ALA A 82 -27.00 5.26 24.43
N GLU A 83 -27.42 4.20 25.13
CA GLU A 83 -26.92 2.84 24.92
C GLU A 83 -27.22 2.36 23.49
N SER A 84 -28.45 2.55 23.01
CA SER A 84 -28.85 2.21 21.65
C SER A 84 -28.05 2.96 20.59
N ALA A 85 -27.82 4.27 20.78
CA ALA A 85 -27.04 5.08 19.86
C ALA A 85 -25.57 4.61 19.77
N LEU A 86 -24.96 4.28 20.91
CA LEU A 86 -23.57 3.83 20.99
C LEU A 86 -23.37 2.42 20.42
N GLN A 87 -24.30 1.51 20.67
CA GLN A 87 -24.31 0.17 20.06
C GLN A 87 -24.53 0.21 18.54
N SER A 88 -25.17 1.28 18.06
CA SER A 88 -25.45 1.48 16.63
C SER A 88 -24.37 2.29 15.90
N VAL A 89 -23.26 2.64 16.55
CA VAL A 89 -22.16 3.37 15.89
C VAL A 89 -21.61 2.54 14.75
N PRO A 90 -21.63 3.04 13.50
CA PRO A 90 -21.11 2.31 12.37
C PRO A 90 -19.58 2.20 12.45
N GLN A 91 -19.04 1.13 11.89
CA GLN A 91 -17.60 0.99 11.76
C GLN A 91 -17.05 2.11 10.86
N PRO A 92 -16.01 2.85 11.29
CA PRO A 92 -15.42 3.86 10.45
C PRO A 92 -14.70 3.21 9.27
N ASN A 93 -14.78 3.85 8.10
CA ASN A 93 -14.02 3.42 6.92
C ASN A 93 -12.63 4.05 6.96
N LEU A 94 -11.61 3.24 7.27
CA LEU A 94 -10.22 3.66 7.30
C LEU A 94 -9.49 3.05 6.10
N THR A 95 -9.01 3.90 5.19
CA THR A 95 -8.33 3.48 3.97
C THR A 95 -6.84 3.79 4.05
N SER A 96 -6.02 2.82 3.64
CA SER A 96 -4.58 3.01 3.48
C SER A 96 -4.29 4.15 2.49
N PRO A 97 -3.42 5.12 2.83
CA PRO A 97 -3.00 6.17 1.90
C PRO A 97 -1.99 5.65 0.87
N ILE A 98 -1.48 4.42 1.04
CA ILE A 98 -0.59 3.77 0.09
C ILE A 98 -1.45 3.26 -1.07
N ILE A 99 -1.59 4.10 -2.08
CA ILE A 99 -2.21 3.72 -3.35
C ILE A 99 -1.16 2.86 -4.06
N GLY A 100 -1.40 1.55 -4.18
CA GLY A 100 -0.49 0.62 -4.87
C GLY A 100 -0.06 1.19 -6.23
N GLY A 101 1.25 1.29 -6.45
CA GLY A 101 1.85 1.99 -7.60
C GLY A 101 1.97 1.19 -8.89
#